data_AF-A0A964JCA3-F1
#
_entry.id   AF-A0A964JCA3-F1
#
_cell.length_a   1.000
_cell.length_b   1.000
_cell.length_c   1.000
_cell.angle_alpha   90.00
_cell.angle_beta   90.00
_cell.angle_gamma   90.00
#
_symmetry.space_group_name_H-M   'P 1'
#
loop_
_entity.id
_entity.type
_entity.pdbx_description
1 polymer ?
#
loop_
_entity_poly.entity_id
_entity_poly.type
_entity_poly.pdbx_seq_one_letter_code
_entity_poly.pdbx_strand_id
1 'polypeptide(L)'
;MPRSSWPACSIKWLPFRPSIGSPPPVGRDVIEQIIRGIEAEGAHLGMVVTSGTIGNDATEAAAHYTEEKGVPIELVDGEQFAKLIVEFGIRPKR
;
A
#
# COMPACT_ATOMS: atom_id res chain seq x y z
N MET A 1 -51.37 14.72 -12.27
CA MET A 1 -50.38 13.65 -12.55
C MET A 1 -49.80 13.89 -13.95
N PRO A 2 -48.50 13.65 -14.19
CA PRO A 2 -47.44 14.64 -13.87
C PRO A 2 -46.37 14.78 -14.98
N ARG A 3 -45.45 15.75 -14.83
CA ARG A 3 -44.02 15.66 -15.20
C ARG A 3 -43.29 16.79 -14.47
N SER A 4 -42.84 16.48 -13.25
CA SER A 4 -41.44 16.14 -12.93
C SER A 4 -40.65 17.38 -12.52
N SER A 5 -40.79 17.69 -11.24
CA SER A 5 -39.85 18.45 -10.43
C SER A 5 -38.44 17.86 -10.54
N TRP A 6 -37.49 18.68 -10.97
CA TRP A 6 -36.07 18.42 -10.72
C TRP A 6 -35.62 19.41 -9.65
N PRO A 7 -35.10 18.94 -8.50
CA PRO A 7 -34.59 19.85 -7.49
C PRO A 7 -33.33 20.52 -8.02
N ALA A 8 -33.19 21.81 -7.75
CA ALA A 8 -32.00 22.58 -8.04
C ALA A 8 -30.79 21.91 -7.38
N CYS A 9 -30.01 21.16 -8.17
CA CYS A 9 -28.75 20.58 -7.73
C CYS A 9 -27.74 21.71 -7.62
N SER A 10 -27.71 22.35 -6.46
CA SER A 10 -26.74 23.37 -6.10
C SER A 10 -25.38 22.71 -5.85
N ILE A 11 -24.69 22.33 -6.93
CA ILE A 11 -23.27 21.98 -6.88
C ILE A 11 -22.52 23.26 -6.52
N LYS A 12 -22.31 23.48 -5.21
CA LYS A 12 -21.26 24.37 -4.74
C LYS A 12 -19.95 23.78 -5.25
N TRP A 13 -19.32 24.46 -6.19
CA TRP A 13 -17.92 24.25 -6.54
C TRP A 13 -17.08 24.48 -5.28
N LEU A 14 -16.89 23.42 -4.49
CA LEU A 14 -15.81 23.39 -3.50
C LEU A 14 -14.51 23.48 -4.29
N PRO A 15 -13.57 24.37 -3.92
CA PRO A 15 -12.26 24.37 -4.53
C PRO A 15 -11.68 22.97 -4.33
N PHE A 16 -11.30 22.33 -5.44
CA PHE A 16 -10.51 21.11 -5.44
C PHE A 16 -9.28 21.40 -4.58
N ARG A 17 -9.32 20.95 -3.32
CA ARG A 17 -8.16 20.93 -2.45
C ARG A 17 -7.40 19.69 -2.87
N PRO A 18 -6.31 19.80 -3.65
CA PRO A 18 -5.43 18.65 -3.74
C PRO A 18 -4.90 18.50 -2.32
N SER A 19 -5.33 17.46 -1.60
CA SER A 19 -4.54 16.93 -0.52
C SER A 19 -3.29 16.36 -1.19
N ILE A 20 -2.31 17.24 -1.45
CA ILE A 20 -0.93 16.85 -1.78
C ILE A 20 -0.34 16.35 -0.46
N GLY A 21 -0.89 15.28 0.07
CA GLY A 21 -0.25 14.42 1.03
C GLY A 21 0.14 13.19 0.24
N SER A 22 1.42 12.82 0.28
CA SER A 22 1.83 11.49 -0.16
C SER A 22 0.85 10.46 0.41
N PRO A 23 0.50 9.39 -0.34
CA PRO A 23 -0.33 8.32 0.19
C PRO A 23 0.23 7.91 1.56
N PRO A 24 -0.64 7.65 2.56
CA PRO A 24 -0.19 7.31 3.89
C PRO A 24 0.78 6.12 3.82
N PRO A 25 1.82 6.11 4.66
CA PRO A 25 2.78 5.02 4.67
C PRO A 25 2.08 3.69 4.93
N VAL A 26 2.62 2.62 4.36
CA VAL A 26 2.17 1.26 4.65
C VAL A 26 2.36 1.00 6.14
N GLY A 27 1.27 0.68 6.84
CA GLY A 27 1.26 0.42 8.27
C GLY A 27 1.27 -1.07 8.60
N ARG A 28 1.27 -1.35 9.91
CA ARG A 28 1.28 -2.68 10.49
C ARG A 28 0.16 -3.60 10.00
N ASP A 29 -1.02 -3.06 9.71
CA ASP A 29 -2.18 -3.82 9.23
C ASP A 29 -1.90 -4.65 7.97
N VAL A 30 -1.08 -4.13 7.04
CA VAL A 30 -0.68 -4.86 5.83
C VAL A 30 0.24 -6.03 6.17
N ILE A 31 1.12 -5.87 7.15
CA ILE A 31 2.02 -6.93 7.62
C ILE A 31 1.21 -8.06 8.27
N GLU A 32 0.23 -7.71 9.09
CA GLU A 32 -0.66 -8.71 9.71
C GLU A 32 -1.45 -9.52 8.68
N GLN A 33 -1.84 -8.91 7.55
CA GLN A 33 -2.49 -9.65 6.47
C GLN A 33 -1.55 -10.68 5.83
N ILE A 34 -0.30 -10.29 5.60
CA ILE A 34 0.70 -11.19 5.01
C ILE A 34 1.08 -12.30 5.97
N ILE A 35 1.25 -12.00 7.26
CA ILE A 35 1.46 -13.01 8.30
C ILE A 35 0.38 -14.09 8.25
N ARG A 36 -0.90 -13.69 8.21
CA ARG A 36 -2.02 -14.64 8.11
C ARG A 36 -1.94 -15.48 6.84
N GLY A 37 -1.55 -14.88 5.71
CA GLY A 37 -1.35 -15.60 4.45
C GLY A 37 -0.22 -16.63 4.54
N ILE A 38 0.94 -16.24 5.11
CA ILE A 38 2.10 -17.09 5.30
C ILE A 38 1.75 -18.29 6.19
N GLU A 39 1.06 -18.07 7.31
CA GLU A 39 0.65 -19.15 8.22
C GLU A 39 -0.37 -20.09 7.58
N ALA A 40 -1.28 -19.55 6.77
CA ALA A 40 -2.29 -20.35 6.07
C ALA A 40 -1.69 -21.22 4.96
N GLU A 41 -0.72 -20.70 4.21
CA GLU A 41 -0.12 -21.40 3.07
C GLU A 41 1.19 -22.14 3.41
N GLY A 42 1.70 -21.97 4.64
CA GLY A 42 2.98 -22.55 5.05
C GLY A 42 4.18 -21.98 4.30
N ALA A 43 4.11 -20.69 3.93
CA ALA A 43 5.18 -20.03 3.16
C ALA A 43 6.44 -19.82 4.00
N HIS A 44 7.61 -19.85 3.36
CA HIS A 44 8.92 -19.66 4.01
C HIS A 44 9.47 -18.24 3.86
N LEU A 45 8.75 -17.34 3.17
CA LEU A 45 9.13 -15.96 2.93
C LEU A 45 7.89 -15.12 2.63
N GLY A 46 7.77 -13.96 3.28
CA GLY A 46 6.83 -12.90 2.92
C GLY A 46 7.54 -11.77 2.20
N MET A 47 6.91 -11.17 1.19
CA MET A 47 7.42 -9.96 0.56
C MET A 47 6.31 -8.92 0.40
N VAL A 48 6.55 -7.71 0.90
CA VAL A 48 5.69 -6.55 0.70
C VAL A 48 6.40 -5.60 -0.25
N VAL A 49 5.77 -5.31 -1.38
CA VAL A 49 6.26 -4.31 -2.34
C VAL A 49 5.25 -3.19 -2.41
N THR A 50 5.68 -1.95 -2.15
CA THR A 50 4.84 -0.77 -2.26
C THR A 50 5.48 0.27 -3.18
N SER A 51 4.65 1.06 -3.86
CA SER A 51 5.10 2.25 -4.58
C SER A 51 5.23 3.48 -3.67
N GLY A 52 4.79 3.36 -2.41
CA GLY A 52 4.83 4.42 -1.40
C GLY A 52 5.95 4.22 -0.38
N THR A 53 5.82 4.88 0.76
CA THR A 53 6.72 4.70 1.91
C THR A 53 6.19 3.62 2.85
N ILE A 54 7.09 3.05 3.65
CA ILE A 54 6.76 2.07 4.68
C ILE A 54 6.90 2.75 6.05
N GLY A 55 5.91 2.54 6.91
CA GLY A 55 5.91 3.07 8.27
C GLY A 55 6.86 2.28 9.18
N ASN A 56 7.39 2.93 10.21
CA ASN A 56 8.25 2.27 11.19
C ASN A 56 7.53 1.12 11.90
N ASP A 57 6.23 1.28 12.15
CA ASP A 57 5.37 0.27 12.75
C ASP A 57 5.27 -1.01 11.91
N ALA A 58 5.28 -0.89 10.58
CA ALA A 58 5.31 -2.03 9.67
C ALA A 58 6.67 -2.75 9.72
N THR A 59 7.77 -1.99 9.73
CA THR A 59 9.13 -2.52 9.86
C THR A 59 9.33 -3.26 11.18
N GLU A 60 8.88 -2.68 12.29
CA GLU A 60 8.95 -3.30 13.61
C GLU A 60 8.11 -4.59 13.67
N ALA A 61 6.90 -4.58 13.11
CA ALA A 61 6.04 -5.77 13.07
C ALA A 61 6.64 -6.92 12.24
N ALA A 62 7.26 -6.58 11.10
CA ALA A 62 7.93 -7.56 10.25
C ALA A 62 9.17 -8.17 10.93
N ALA A 63 9.97 -7.35 11.60
CA ALA A 63 11.13 -7.80 12.37
C ALA A 63 10.71 -8.73 13.51
N HIS A 64 9.72 -8.32 14.31
CA HIS A 64 9.21 -9.11 15.43
C HIS A 64 8.70 -10.48 14.97
N TYR A 65 7.93 -10.52 13.88
CA TYR A 65 7.44 -11.79 13.33
C TYR A 65 8.57 -12.70 12.85
N THR A 66 9.60 -12.12 12.23
CA THR A 66 10.78 -12.87 11.78
C THR A 66 11.55 -13.46 12.96
N GLU A 67 11.68 -12.72 14.05
CA GLU A 67 12.32 -13.20 15.29
C GLU A 67 11.49 -14.31 15.97
N GLU A 68 10.17 -14.18 16.02
CA GLU A 68 9.30 -15.15 16.68
C GLU A 68 9.12 -16.46 15.90
N LYS A 69 8.92 -16.37 14.58
CA LYS A 69 8.54 -17.52 13.73
C LYS A 69 9.69 -18.03 12.88
N GLY A 70 10.78 -17.28 12.78
CA GLY A 70 11.92 -17.61 11.90
C GLY A 70 11.60 -17.47 10.41
N VAL A 71 10.47 -16.85 10.05
CA VAL A 71 10.07 -16.62 8.66
C VAL A 71 10.31 -15.17 8.29
N PRO A 72 11.26 -14.87 7.39
CA PRO A 72 11.57 -13.50 7.01
C PRO A 72 10.40 -12.84 6.26
N ILE A 73 10.16 -11.57 6.57
CA ILE A 73 9.28 -10.68 5.80
C ILE A 73 10.10 -9.53 5.24
N GLU A 74 10.29 -9.53 3.93
CA GLU A 74 11.04 -8.50 3.22
C GLU A 74 10.11 -7.33 2.84
N LEU A 75 10.59 -6.12 3.11
CA LEU A 75 9.87 -4.88 2.88
C LEU A 75 10.59 -4.06 1.81
N VAL A 76 9.92 -3.80 0.69
CA VAL A 76 10.47 -3.02 -0.43
C VAL A 76 9.62 -1.77 -0.62
N ASP A 77 10.22 -0.60 -0.37
CA ASP A 77 9.58 0.70 -0.57
C ASP A 77 9.63 1.16 -2.03
N GLY A 78 8.91 2.25 -2.33
CA GLY A 78 8.85 2.78 -3.69
C GLY A 78 10.18 3.28 -4.25
N GLU A 79 11.11 3.73 -3.39
CA GLU A 79 12.43 4.17 -3.83
C GLU A 79 13.31 2.98 -4.20
N GLN A 80 13.35 1.96 -3.35
CA GLN A 80 14.02 0.69 -3.60
C GLN A 80 13.44 0.00 -4.84
N PHE A 81 12.11 -0.01 -4.97
CA PHE A 81 11.43 -0.55 -6.14
C PHE A 81 11.79 0.21 -7.43
N ALA A 82 11.84 1.55 -7.38
CA ALA A 82 12.26 2.35 -8.52
C ALA A 82 13.71 2.06 -8.94
N LYS A 83 14.63 1.91 -7.98
CA LYS A 83 16.03 1.51 -8.25
C LYS A 83 16.07 0.17 -8.97
N LEU A 84 15.30 -0.83 -8.52
CA LEU A 84 15.19 -2.13 -9.17
C LEU A 84 14.67 -2.00 -10.62
N ILE A 85 13.65 -1.18 -10.88
CA ILE A 85 13.12 -1.01 -12.24
C ILE A 85 14.16 -0.40 -13.19
N VAL A 86 14.89 0.63 -12.71
CA VAL A 86 15.92 1.31 -13.51
C VAL A 86 17.09 0.37 -13.80
N GLU A 87 17.52 -0.40 -12.81
CA GLU A 87 18.64 -1.34 -12.94
C GLU A 87 18.31 -2.51 -13.87
N PHE A 88 17.10 -3.06 -13.78
CA PHE A 88 16.66 -4.19 -14.62
C PHE A 88 16.04 -3.77 -15.96
N GLY A 89 15.95 -2.46 -16.25
CA GLY A 89 15.55 -1.94 -17.56
C GLY A 89 14.09 -2.22 -17.96
N ILE A 90 13.21 -2.49 -17.00
CA ILE A 90 11.78 -2.76 -17.26
C ILE A 90 11.10 -1.44 -17.63
N ARG A 91 11.08 -1.14 -18.92
CA ARG A 91 10.31 -0.01 -19.45
C ARG A 91 8.85 -0.44 -19.56
N PRO A 92 7.90 0.20 -18.85
CA PRO A 92 6.48 -0.06 -19.11
C PRO A 92 6.23 0.25 -20.59
N LYS A 93 5.70 -0.74 -21.33
CA LYS A 93 5.31 -0.53 -22.72
C LYS A 93 4.23 0.54 -22.73
N ARG A 94 4.51 1.60 -23.48
CA ARG A 94 3.60 2.72 -23.74
C ARG A 94 2.45 2.30 -24.64
#